data_AF-A0A6J3ICU7-F1
#
_entry.id   AF-A0A6J3ICU7-F1
#
_cell.length_a   1.000
_cell.length_b   1.000
_cell.length_c   1.000
_cell.angle_alpha   90.00
_cell.angle_beta   90.00
_cell.angle_gamma   90.00
#
_symmetry.space_group_name_H-M   'P 1'
#
loop_
_entity.id
_entity.type
_entity.pdbx_description
1 polymer ?
#
loop_
_entity_poly.entity_id
_entity_poly.type
_entity_poly.pdbx_seq_one_letter_code
_entity_poly.pdbx_strand_id
1 'polypeptide(L)'
;MSLSITNNGHSVQVDFNDSDDRTVVTGGPLEGPYRLKQFHFHWGKKHDVGSEHTVDGKSFPSELHLVHWNAKKYSTFGEAASAPDGLAVVGVFLETGDEHPSMNRLTDALYMVRFKGTKAQFSCFNPKCLLPDSRHYWTYPGSLTTPPLSESVTWIVLREPICISERQMGKFRSLLFTSEDDERVHMVNNFRPPQPLKGRVVKASFRA
;
A
#
# COMPACT_ATOMS: atom_id res chain seq x y z
N MET A 1 -11.43 8.85 -8.35
CA MET A 1 -12.47 7.89 -7.86
C MET A 1 -11.94 6.48 -8.00
N SER A 2 -12.28 5.55 -7.09
CA SER A 2 -11.89 4.15 -7.24
C SER A 2 -12.63 3.50 -8.42
N LEU A 3 -11.97 2.54 -9.09
CA LEU A 3 -12.45 1.90 -10.30
C LEU A 3 -12.73 0.41 -10.06
N SER A 4 -11.72 -0.31 -9.58
CA SER A 4 -11.76 -1.76 -9.48
C SER A 4 -10.83 -2.29 -8.40
N ILE A 5 -11.18 -3.46 -7.89
CA ILE A 5 -10.32 -4.30 -7.05
C ILE A 5 -9.85 -5.49 -7.87
N THR A 6 -8.57 -5.81 -7.80
CA THR A 6 -7.92 -6.84 -8.64
C THR A 6 -6.99 -7.69 -7.78
N ASN A 7 -6.99 -9.00 -7.98
CA ASN A 7 -5.89 -9.86 -7.53
C ASN A 7 -4.93 -10.06 -8.71
N ASN A 8 -3.76 -9.44 -8.61
CA ASN A 8 -2.75 -9.48 -9.68
C ASN A 8 -1.74 -10.63 -9.51
N GLY A 9 -1.95 -11.53 -8.53
CA GLY A 9 -1.02 -12.61 -8.21
C GLY A 9 0.17 -12.18 -7.34
N HIS A 10 0.20 -10.95 -6.86
CA HIS A 10 1.20 -10.43 -5.92
C HIS A 10 0.58 -9.74 -4.71
N SER A 11 -0.57 -9.07 -4.93
CA SER A 11 -1.40 -8.46 -3.91
C SER A 11 -2.85 -8.39 -4.40
N VAL A 12 -3.75 -7.98 -3.52
CA VAL A 12 -4.96 -7.28 -3.92
C VAL A 12 -4.65 -5.79 -4.11
N GLN A 13 -5.14 -5.20 -5.21
CA GLN A 13 -4.89 -3.81 -5.59
C GLN A 13 -6.21 -3.13 -5.95
N VAL A 14 -6.39 -1.87 -5.52
CA VAL A 14 -7.50 -1.00 -5.91
C VAL A 14 -6.98 0.14 -6.78
N ASP A 15 -7.44 0.19 -8.03
CA ASP A 15 -7.06 1.23 -8.99
C ASP A 15 -7.97 2.47 -8.89
N PHE A 16 -7.39 3.64 -9.11
CA PHE A 16 -8.08 4.92 -9.11
C PHE A 16 -7.97 5.61 -10.46
N ASN A 17 -9.00 6.40 -10.79
CA ASN A 17 -8.92 7.35 -11.89
C ASN A 17 -7.98 8.50 -11.50
N ASP A 18 -6.89 8.63 -12.26
CA ASP A 18 -5.82 9.61 -12.14
C ASP A 18 -5.77 10.62 -13.31
N SER A 19 -6.91 10.81 -14.00
CA SER A 19 -7.04 11.79 -15.10
C SER A 19 -7.00 13.25 -14.64
N ASP A 20 -7.23 13.50 -13.34
CA ASP A 20 -7.30 14.82 -12.74
C ASP A 20 -6.68 14.85 -11.33
N ASP A 21 -6.61 16.04 -10.73
CA ASP A 21 -5.97 16.29 -9.44
C ASP A 21 -6.92 16.12 -8.23
N ARG A 22 -8.06 15.43 -8.36
CA ARG A 22 -9.04 15.31 -7.27
C ARG A 22 -8.55 14.45 -6.10
N THR A 23 -7.67 13.49 -6.34
CA THR A 23 -7.17 12.56 -5.30
C THR A 23 -5.65 12.59 -5.33
N VAL A 24 -5.06 13.45 -4.50
CA VAL A 24 -3.62 13.71 -4.46
C VAL A 24 -3.06 13.65 -3.04
N VAL A 25 -1.77 13.36 -2.94
CA VAL A 25 -0.94 13.67 -1.75
C VAL A 25 -0.11 14.92 -2.04
N THR A 26 0.07 15.78 -1.05
CA THR A 26 0.84 17.02 -1.17
C THR A 26 1.41 17.44 0.19
N GLY A 27 2.38 18.36 0.19
CA GLY A 27 3.07 18.84 1.37
C GLY A 27 4.11 17.86 1.91
N GLY A 28 4.54 18.09 3.15
CA GLY A 28 5.59 17.30 3.76
C GLY A 28 6.91 17.37 2.98
N PRO A 29 7.50 16.25 2.54
CA PRO A 29 8.74 16.25 1.74
C PRO A 29 8.52 16.53 0.25
N LEU A 30 7.27 16.63 -0.22
CA LEU A 30 6.94 16.74 -1.63
C LEU A 30 6.94 18.19 -2.10
N GLU A 31 7.52 18.45 -3.28
CA GLU A 31 7.54 19.79 -3.89
C GLU A 31 6.19 20.21 -4.50
N GLY A 32 5.29 19.25 -4.73
CA GLY A 32 3.98 19.48 -5.35
C GLY A 32 3.02 18.30 -5.17
N PRO A 33 1.84 18.37 -5.80
CA PRO A 33 0.83 17.31 -5.69
C PRO A 33 1.17 16.08 -6.54
N TYR A 34 0.91 14.89 -6.00
CA TYR A 34 1.07 13.60 -6.68
C TYR A 34 -0.29 12.89 -6.72
N ARG A 35 -0.72 12.44 -7.91
CA ARG A 35 -2.02 11.78 -8.11
C ARG A 35 -2.00 10.34 -7.61
N LEU A 36 -3.01 9.94 -6.86
CA LEU A 36 -3.19 8.55 -6.44
C LEU A 36 -3.48 7.67 -7.66
N LYS A 37 -2.61 6.70 -7.91
CA LYS A 37 -2.80 5.70 -8.97
C LYS A 37 -3.58 4.50 -8.47
N GLN A 38 -3.14 3.96 -7.34
CA GLN A 38 -3.64 2.72 -6.76
C GLN A 38 -3.28 2.63 -5.28
N PHE A 39 -3.91 1.70 -4.57
CA PHE A 39 -3.35 1.18 -3.34
C PHE A 39 -3.36 -0.35 -3.30
N HIS A 40 -2.46 -0.94 -2.52
CA HIS A 40 -2.33 -2.38 -2.32
C HIS A 40 -1.77 -2.69 -0.93
N PHE A 41 -1.65 -3.97 -0.58
CA PHE A 41 -1.25 -4.40 0.76
C PHE A 41 -0.16 -5.47 0.71
N HIS A 42 0.69 -5.45 1.73
CA HIS A 42 1.60 -6.53 2.06
C HIS A 42 1.18 -7.14 3.39
N TRP A 43 1.20 -8.47 3.53
CA TRP A 43 0.79 -9.13 4.76
C TRP A 43 1.47 -10.48 4.99
N GLY A 44 1.49 -10.89 6.26
CA GLY A 44 2.09 -12.14 6.70
C GLY A 44 1.07 -13.24 6.95
N LYS A 45 1.58 -14.47 7.03
CA LYS A 45 0.81 -15.64 7.48
C LYS A 45 0.45 -15.56 8.96
N LYS A 46 1.31 -14.93 9.77
CA LYS A 46 1.17 -14.77 11.23
C LYS A 46 1.08 -13.27 11.59
N HIS A 47 0.86 -12.96 12.87
CA HIS A 47 0.70 -11.59 13.35
C HIS A 47 2.03 -10.86 13.56
N ASP A 48 3.12 -11.60 13.75
CA ASP A 48 4.47 -11.10 14.04
C ASP A 48 5.25 -10.69 12.79
N VAL A 49 4.69 -10.91 11.59
CA VAL A 49 5.30 -10.59 10.29
C VAL A 49 4.23 -10.08 9.32
N GLY A 50 4.64 -9.28 8.33
CA GLY A 50 3.76 -8.94 7.21
C GLY A 50 3.99 -7.56 6.59
N SER A 51 4.36 -6.58 7.41
CA SER A 51 4.82 -5.28 6.94
C SER A 51 6.19 -5.37 6.27
N GLU A 52 6.44 -4.49 5.31
CA GLU A 52 7.75 -4.39 4.65
C GLU A 52 8.68 -3.50 5.46
N HIS A 53 8.17 -2.37 5.93
CA HIS A 53 8.86 -1.53 6.89
C HIS A 53 8.76 -2.13 8.30
N THR A 54 9.77 -1.85 9.10
CA THR A 54 9.78 -2.15 10.53
C THR A 54 10.15 -0.89 11.30
N VAL A 55 9.63 -0.78 12.53
CA VAL A 55 9.97 0.29 13.46
C VAL A 55 10.70 -0.36 14.63
N ASP A 56 11.96 0.03 14.86
CA ASP A 56 12.83 -0.55 15.89
C ASP A 56 12.89 -2.09 15.84
N GLY A 57 12.90 -2.64 14.62
CA GLY A 57 12.94 -4.09 14.37
C GLY A 57 11.59 -4.80 14.52
N LYS A 58 10.53 -4.11 14.93
CA LYS A 58 9.17 -4.66 15.03
C LYS A 58 8.43 -4.56 13.70
N SER A 59 7.89 -5.68 13.24
CA SER A 59 6.94 -5.76 12.13
C SER A 59 5.50 -5.61 12.59
N PHE A 60 4.62 -5.30 11.64
CA PHE A 60 3.17 -5.33 11.78
C PHE A 60 2.58 -6.48 10.92
N PRO A 61 1.37 -6.97 11.25
CA PRO A 61 0.69 -8.02 10.45
C PRO A 61 0.50 -7.68 8.97
N SER A 62 0.36 -6.39 8.65
CA SER A 62 0.21 -5.91 7.29
C SER A 62 0.65 -4.44 7.14
N GLU A 63 0.92 -4.03 5.90
CA GLU A 63 1.20 -2.65 5.52
C GLU A 63 0.44 -2.30 4.23
N LEU A 64 -0.27 -1.18 4.26
CA LEU A 64 -0.97 -0.58 3.12
C LEU A 64 -0.04 0.41 2.43
N HIS A 65 0.03 0.34 1.09
CA HIS A 65 0.72 1.31 0.25
C HIS A 65 -0.25 2.06 -0.64
N LEU A 66 -0.34 3.38 -0.46
CA LEU A 66 -1.04 4.29 -1.37
C LEU A 66 -0.02 4.90 -2.34
N VAL A 67 -0.06 4.48 -3.60
CA VAL A 67 0.94 4.84 -4.61
C VAL A 67 0.48 6.03 -5.43
N HIS A 68 1.27 7.09 -5.39
CA HIS A 68 1.02 8.33 -6.10
C HIS A 68 2.14 8.65 -7.08
N TRP A 69 1.86 9.44 -8.11
CA TRP A 69 2.84 9.84 -9.12
C TRP A 69 2.76 11.33 -9.49
N ASN A 70 3.90 11.91 -9.87
CA ASN A 70 4.05 13.32 -10.22
C ASN A 70 3.55 13.59 -11.65
N ALA A 71 2.23 13.57 -11.81
CA ALA A 71 1.56 13.86 -13.09
C ALA A 71 1.68 15.32 -13.54
N LYS A 72 2.21 16.22 -12.69
CA LYS A 72 2.51 17.60 -13.05
C LYS A 72 3.80 17.70 -13.87
N LYS A 73 4.78 16.84 -13.59
CA LYS A 73 6.10 16.84 -14.23
C LYS A 73 6.23 15.78 -15.33
N TYR A 74 5.62 14.61 -15.13
CA TYR A 74 5.73 13.47 -16.05
C TYR A 74 4.41 13.22 -16.77
N SER A 75 4.49 12.77 -18.02
CA SER A 75 3.32 12.55 -18.86
C SER A 75 2.62 11.23 -18.56
N THR A 76 3.35 10.25 -18.04
CA THR A 76 2.83 8.91 -17.72
C THR A 76 3.35 8.40 -16.38
N PHE A 77 2.60 7.47 -15.77
CA PHE A 77 3.04 6.77 -14.57
C PHE A 77 4.37 6.03 -14.80
N GLY A 78 4.57 5.40 -15.97
CA GLY A 78 5.80 4.65 -16.27
C GLY A 78 7.05 5.52 -16.37
N GLU A 79 6.91 6.72 -16.96
CA GLU A 79 7.96 7.73 -17.00
C GLU A 79 8.30 8.20 -15.58
N ALA A 80 7.28 8.53 -14.78
CA ALA A 80 7.45 8.91 -13.37
C ALA A 80 8.11 7.78 -12.56
N ALA A 81 7.68 6.53 -12.73
CA ALA A 81 8.24 5.38 -12.03
C ALA A 81 9.71 5.11 -12.35
N SER A 82 10.28 5.76 -13.37
CA SER A 82 11.68 5.66 -13.75
C SER A 82 12.52 6.87 -13.31
N ALA A 83 11.91 7.87 -12.68
CA ALA A 83 12.57 9.11 -12.28
C ALA A 83 12.66 9.26 -10.74
N PRO A 84 13.76 9.79 -10.17
CA PRO A 84 13.97 9.84 -8.72
C PRO A 84 12.86 10.53 -7.90
N ASP A 85 12.22 11.55 -8.47
CA ASP A 85 11.12 12.30 -7.86
C ASP A 85 9.75 11.98 -8.47
N GLY A 86 9.63 10.86 -9.19
CA GLY A 86 8.41 10.57 -9.93
C GLY A 86 7.30 9.97 -9.09
N LEU A 87 7.62 9.23 -8.01
CA LEU A 87 6.61 8.57 -7.17
C LEU A 87 6.64 9.05 -5.71
N ALA A 88 5.47 9.04 -5.09
CA ALA A 88 5.30 9.22 -3.66
C ALA A 88 4.41 8.09 -3.11
N VAL A 89 4.92 7.32 -2.14
CA VAL A 89 4.15 6.22 -1.54
C VAL A 89 3.88 6.55 -0.08
N VAL A 90 2.59 6.57 0.28
CA VAL A 90 2.16 6.66 1.67
C VAL A 90 1.99 5.26 2.23
N GLY A 91 2.84 4.88 3.18
CA GLY A 91 2.78 3.62 3.90
C GLY A 91 1.95 3.78 5.19
N VAL A 92 1.03 2.84 5.44
CA VAL A 92 0.24 2.78 6.66
C VAL A 92 0.36 1.39 7.25
N PHE A 93 0.79 1.28 8.50
CA PHE A 93 0.84 0.00 9.22
C PHE A 93 -0.57 -0.45 9.61
N LEU A 94 -0.81 -1.75 9.61
CA LEU A 94 -2.04 -2.36 10.09
C LEU A 94 -1.72 -3.28 11.26
N GLU A 95 -2.34 -3.06 12.41
CA GLU A 95 -2.29 -3.95 13.56
C GLU A 95 -3.63 -4.63 13.81
N THR A 96 -3.61 -5.73 14.56
CA THR A 96 -4.82 -6.47 14.87
C THR A 96 -5.42 -6.07 16.21
N GLY A 97 -6.74 -5.85 16.21
CA GLY A 97 -7.52 -5.44 17.39
C GLY A 97 -8.99 -5.29 17.00
N ASP A 98 -9.55 -4.10 17.19
CA ASP A 98 -10.96 -3.82 16.87
C ASP A 98 -11.22 -3.90 15.36
N GLU A 99 -12.47 -4.24 15.01
CA GLU A 99 -12.90 -4.26 13.62
C GLU A 99 -12.91 -2.86 13.02
N HIS A 100 -12.30 -2.70 11.84
CA HIS A 100 -12.30 -1.45 11.11
C HIS A 100 -13.55 -1.33 10.22
N PRO A 101 -14.52 -0.43 10.48
CA PRO A 101 -15.79 -0.43 9.77
C PRO A 101 -15.64 -0.26 8.26
N SER A 102 -14.78 0.67 7.82
CA SER A 102 -14.57 0.93 6.39
C SER A 102 -13.81 -0.18 5.66
N MET A 103 -13.09 -1.05 6.38
CA MET A 103 -12.35 -2.18 5.81
C MET A 103 -13.28 -3.36 5.48
N ASN A 104 -14.48 -3.42 6.08
CA ASN A 104 -15.47 -4.47 5.79
C ASN A 104 -15.80 -4.51 4.29
N ARG A 105 -16.06 -3.35 3.68
CA ARG A 105 -16.37 -3.28 2.25
C ARG A 105 -15.25 -3.85 1.36
N LEU A 106 -14.00 -3.61 1.73
CA LEU A 106 -12.85 -4.16 1.01
C LEU A 106 -12.73 -5.67 1.23
N THR A 107 -12.78 -6.10 2.50
CA THR A 107 -12.59 -7.49 2.88
C THR A 107 -13.72 -8.42 2.41
N ASP A 108 -14.94 -7.91 2.29
CA ASP A 108 -16.07 -8.63 1.69
C ASP A 108 -15.88 -8.84 0.17
N ALA A 109 -15.28 -7.87 -0.52
CA ALA A 109 -15.01 -7.98 -1.96
C ALA A 109 -13.87 -8.97 -2.27
N LEU A 110 -13.02 -9.33 -1.30
CA LEU A 110 -11.88 -10.23 -1.52
C LEU A 110 -12.27 -11.62 -2.02
N TYR A 111 -13.46 -12.12 -1.66
CA TYR A 111 -13.93 -13.42 -2.14
C TYR A 111 -14.12 -13.45 -3.67
N MET A 112 -14.56 -12.32 -4.25
CA MET A 112 -14.77 -12.18 -5.70
C MET A 112 -13.45 -12.12 -6.47
N VAL A 113 -12.36 -11.73 -5.79
CA VAL A 113 -11.03 -11.65 -6.37
C VAL A 113 -10.05 -12.66 -5.75
N ARG A 114 -10.55 -13.81 -5.28
CA ARG A 114 -9.72 -14.78 -4.55
C ARG A 114 -8.60 -15.38 -5.39
N PHE A 115 -8.81 -15.53 -6.70
CA PHE A 115 -7.84 -16.14 -7.63
C PHE A 115 -7.01 -15.09 -8.35
N LYS A 116 -5.77 -15.42 -8.68
CA LYS A 116 -4.91 -14.57 -9.53
C LYS A 116 -5.58 -14.27 -10.86
N GLY A 117 -5.50 -13.02 -11.30
CA GLY A 117 -6.04 -12.53 -12.57
C GLY A 117 -7.51 -12.11 -12.51
N THR A 118 -8.20 -12.34 -11.39
CA THR A 118 -9.61 -11.93 -11.24
C THR A 118 -9.72 -10.47 -10.79
N LYS A 119 -10.81 -9.83 -11.23
CA LYS A 119 -11.08 -8.40 -11.02
C LYS A 119 -12.57 -8.18 -10.82
N ALA A 120 -12.92 -7.23 -9.96
CA ALA A 120 -14.30 -6.81 -9.71
C ALA A 120 -14.41 -5.28 -9.70
N GLN A 121 -15.60 -4.77 -10.02
CA GLN A 121 -15.87 -3.34 -9.90
C GLN A 121 -15.83 -2.91 -8.44
N PHE A 122 -15.15 -1.78 -8.16
CA PHE A 122 -15.00 -1.26 -6.81
C PHE A 122 -15.05 0.27 -6.83
N SER A 123 -16.25 0.80 -7.07
CA SER A 123 -16.51 2.24 -7.21
C SER A 123 -16.74 2.94 -5.87
N CYS A 124 -16.62 4.26 -5.82
CA CYS A 124 -16.99 5.08 -4.64
C CYS A 124 -16.32 4.65 -3.32
N PHE A 125 -15.07 4.17 -3.35
CA PHE A 125 -14.28 3.92 -2.15
C PHE A 125 -13.36 5.12 -1.87
N ASN A 126 -13.42 5.67 -0.66
CA ASN A 126 -12.59 6.81 -0.26
C ASN A 126 -11.37 6.30 0.52
N PRO A 127 -10.14 6.37 -0.03
CA PRO A 127 -8.96 5.84 0.64
C PRO A 127 -8.60 6.57 1.94
N LYS A 128 -9.12 7.79 2.15
CA LYS A 128 -8.95 8.53 3.42
C LYS A 128 -9.49 7.76 4.63
N CYS A 129 -10.46 6.87 4.42
CA CYS A 129 -11.00 6.03 5.49
C CYS A 129 -10.04 4.95 5.98
N LEU A 130 -8.90 4.74 5.30
CA LEU A 130 -7.84 3.81 5.69
C LEU A 130 -6.61 4.54 6.25
N LEU A 131 -6.77 5.79 6.68
CA LEU A 131 -5.71 6.57 7.32
C LEU A 131 -5.98 6.64 8.82
N PRO A 132 -4.94 6.65 9.67
CA PRO A 132 -5.07 6.92 11.10
C PRO A 132 -5.58 8.36 11.33
N ASP A 133 -5.76 8.77 12.58
CA ASP A 133 -6.11 10.16 12.92
C ASP A 133 -4.91 11.10 12.84
N SER A 134 -3.74 10.66 13.32
CA SER A 134 -2.50 11.44 13.21
C SER A 134 -1.96 11.48 11.79
N ARG A 135 -1.27 12.58 11.45
CA ARG A 135 -0.54 12.75 10.18
C ARG A 135 0.97 12.81 10.41
N HIS A 136 1.46 12.39 11.57
CA HIS A 136 2.89 12.25 11.80
C HIS A 136 3.47 11.10 10.97
N TYR A 137 4.68 11.28 10.45
CA TYR A 137 5.29 10.35 9.52
C TYR A 137 6.81 10.38 9.61
N TRP A 138 7.42 9.30 9.11
CA TRP A 138 8.81 9.27 8.68
C TRP A 138 8.88 9.39 7.15
N THR A 139 9.98 9.94 6.65
CA THR A 139 10.22 10.05 5.20
C THR A 139 11.68 9.84 4.84
N TYR A 140 11.91 9.18 3.69
CA TYR A 140 13.22 8.91 3.13
C TYR A 140 13.13 8.62 1.62
N PRO A 141 14.21 8.83 0.84
CA PRO A 141 14.28 8.41 -0.56
C PRO A 141 14.50 6.89 -0.67
N GLY A 142 13.70 6.23 -1.48
CA GLY A 142 13.75 4.77 -1.65
C GLY A 142 13.27 4.29 -3.01
N SER A 143 12.83 3.05 -3.05
CA SER A 143 12.43 2.36 -4.27
C SER A 143 11.01 1.82 -4.18
N LEU A 144 10.50 1.33 -5.31
CA LEU A 144 9.47 0.30 -5.30
C LEU A 144 9.97 -0.95 -4.54
N THR A 145 9.06 -1.66 -3.89
CA THR A 145 9.37 -2.88 -3.14
C THR A 145 9.13 -4.16 -3.96
N THR A 146 8.48 -4.03 -5.12
CA THR A 146 8.33 -5.07 -6.13
C THR A 146 9.14 -4.75 -7.40
N PRO A 147 9.54 -5.75 -8.20
CA PRO A 147 10.13 -5.51 -9.52
C PRO A 147 9.34 -4.46 -10.33
N PRO A 148 10.00 -3.51 -10.99
CA PRO A 148 11.44 -3.45 -11.28
C PRO A 148 12.34 -2.84 -10.18
N LEU A 149 11.82 -2.57 -8.97
CA LEU A 149 12.58 -1.99 -7.85
C LEU A 149 13.21 -0.62 -8.14
N SER A 150 12.61 0.17 -9.05
CA SER A 150 13.09 1.50 -9.41
C SER A 150 13.26 2.40 -8.18
N GLU A 151 14.41 3.07 -8.06
CA GLU A 151 14.73 4.05 -7.01
C GLU A 151 14.08 5.42 -7.31
N SER A 152 12.75 5.43 -7.43
CA SER A 152 11.91 6.55 -7.87
C SER A 152 10.91 7.02 -6.82
N VAL A 153 11.00 6.50 -5.60
CA VAL A 153 9.96 6.65 -4.56
C VAL A 153 10.42 7.56 -3.44
N THR A 154 9.67 8.64 -3.20
CA THR A 154 9.68 9.33 -1.90
C THR A 154 8.73 8.62 -0.95
N TRP A 155 9.29 7.96 0.08
CA TRP A 155 8.49 7.27 1.08
C TRP A 155 7.94 8.23 2.13
N ILE A 156 6.68 8.04 2.50
CA ILE A 156 6.00 8.72 3.62
C ILE A 156 5.32 7.63 4.45
N VAL A 157 5.96 7.18 5.53
CA VAL A 157 5.44 6.10 6.38
C VAL A 157 4.78 6.72 7.60
N LEU A 158 3.45 6.56 7.73
CA LEU A 158 2.71 7.13 8.86
C LEU A 158 3.12 6.46 10.17
N ARG A 159 3.22 7.27 11.23
CA ARG A 159 3.65 6.82 12.55
C ARG A 159 2.62 5.90 13.20
N GLU A 160 1.35 6.28 13.12
CA GLU A 160 0.26 5.54 13.75
C GLU A 160 -0.26 4.45 12.79
N PRO A 161 -0.42 3.21 13.28
CA PRO A 161 -1.11 2.18 12.52
C PRO A 161 -2.62 2.44 12.51
N ILE A 162 -3.32 1.80 11.58
CA ILE A 162 -4.76 1.56 11.72
C ILE A 162 -4.98 0.17 12.33
N CYS A 163 -6.08 0.01 13.06
CA CYS A 163 -6.45 -1.26 13.64
C CYS A 163 -7.45 -1.98 12.73
N ILE A 164 -7.29 -3.29 12.51
CA ILE A 164 -8.28 -4.17 11.85
C ILE A 164 -8.51 -5.42 12.69
N SER A 165 -9.65 -6.10 12.54
CA SER A 165 -9.87 -7.36 13.27
C SER A 165 -9.06 -8.51 12.69
N GLU A 166 -8.75 -9.53 13.51
CA GLU A 166 -8.17 -10.80 13.01
C GLU A 166 -9.07 -11.47 11.96
N ARG A 167 -10.40 -11.27 12.05
CA ARG A 167 -11.36 -11.73 11.03
C ARG A 167 -11.08 -11.07 9.68
N GLN A 168 -10.88 -9.76 9.67
CA GLN A 168 -10.53 -9.00 8.46
C GLN A 168 -9.16 -9.42 7.93
N MET A 169 -8.17 -9.59 8.81
CA MET A 169 -6.84 -10.07 8.43
C MET A 169 -6.89 -11.48 7.80
N GLY A 170 -7.74 -12.35 8.34
CA GLY A 170 -8.02 -13.69 7.80
C GLY A 170 -8.58 -13.66 6.38
N LYS A 171 -9.32 -12.61 5.98
CA LYS A 171 -9.83 -12.47 4.61
C LYS A 171 -8.71 -12.21 3.60
N PHE A 172 -7.70 -11.41 3.94
CA PHE A 172 -6.51 -11.26 3.10
C PHE A 172 -5.74 -12.57 2.97
N ARG A 173 -5.50 -13.28 4.08
CA ARG A 173 -4.82 -14.59 4.10
C ARG A 173 -5.58 -15.68 3.31
N SER A 174 -6.84 -15.45 2.96
CA SER A 174 -7.66 -16.37 2.14
C SER A 174 -7.45 -16.22 0.63
N LEU A 175 -6.83 -15.13 0.19
CA LEU A 175 -6.49 -14.90 -1.22
C LEU A 175 -5.46 -15.93 -1.70
N LEU A 176 -5.38 -16.12 -3.02
CA LEU A 176 -4.50 -17.09 -3.66
C LEU A 176 -3.53 -16.39 -4.63
N PHE A 177 -2.28 -16.84 -4.62
CA PHE A 177 -1.28 -16.50 -5.64
C PHE A 177 -1.58 -17.18 -6.99
N THR A 178 -2.39 -18.23 -6.98
CA THR A 178 -2.66 -19.08 -8.13
C THR A 178 -4.02 -18.80 -8.77
N SER A 179 -4.17 -19.20 -10.04
CA SER A 179 -5.43 -19.05 -10.77
C SER A 179 -6.45 -20.12 -10.37
N GLU A 180 -7.65 -20.11 -10.95
CA GLU A 180 -8.74 -21.02 -10.54
C GLU A 180 -8.45 -22.49 -10.84
N ASP A 181 -7.75 -22.78 -11.94
CA ASP A 181 -7.46 -24.13 -12.41
C ASP A 181 -6.14 -24.70 -11.85
N ASP A 182 -5.37 -23.89 -11.11
CA ASP A 182 -4.08 -24.25 -10.54
C ASP A 182 -4.20 -24.84 -9.12
N GLU A 183 -3.15 -25.52 -8.66
CA GLU A 183 -3.03 -25.89 -7.25
C GLU A 183 -3.10 -24.63 -6.36
N ARG A 184 -3.88 -24.71 -5.27
CA ARG A 184 -4.14 -23.54 -4.42
C ARG A 184 -2.91 -23.20 -3.58
N VAL A 185 -2.33 -22.03 -3.82
CA VAL A 185 -1.27 -21.46 -2.99
C VAL A 185 -1.77 -20.15 -2.39
N HIS A 186 -1.92 -20.12 -1.07
CA HIS A 186 -2.37 -18.91 -0.37
C HIS A 186 -1.39 -17.74 -0.53
N MET A 187 -1.95 -16.57 -0.83
CA MET A 187 -1.23 -15.31 -0.87
C MET A 187 -0.95 -14.87 0.57
N VAL A 188 0.22 -15.23 1.08
CA VAL A 188 0.73 -14.83 2.39
C VAL A 188 2.24 -14.62 2.29
N ASN A 189 2.79 -13.80 3.18
CA ASN A 189 4.20 -13.41 3.16
C ASN A 189 4.60 -12.75 1.83
N ASN A 190 3.70 -11.94 1.27
CA ASN A 190 3.90 -11.25 -0.01
C ASN A 190 4.69 -9.94 0.18
N PHE A 191 5.69 -9.92 1.06
CA PHE A 191 6.42 -8.72 1.47
C PHE A 191 7.92 -8.89 1.25
N ARG A 192 8.62 -7.79 0.95
CA ARG A 192 10.08 -7.73 0.85
C ARG A 192 10.70 -7.39 2.22
N PRO A 193 11.77 -8.09 2.65
CA PRO A 193 12.46 -7.77 3.90
C PRO A 193 13.12 -6.38 3.88
N PRO A 194 13.41 -5.78 5.05
CA PRO A 194 14.20 -4.56 5.15
C PRO A 194 15.52 -4.64 4.37
N GLN A 195 15.87 -3.55 3.71
CA GLN A 195 17.08 -3.44 2.89
C GLN A 195 18.12 -2.53 3.54
N PRO A 196 19.41 -2.62 3.17
CA PRO A 196 20.45 -1.78 3.75
C PRO A 196 20.15 -0.28 3.63
N LEU A 197 20.32 0.46 4.73
CA LEU A 197 20.07 1.91 4.76
C LEU A 197 21.05 2.69 3.86
N LYS A 198 22.28 2.19 3.69
CA LYS A 198 23.34 2.78 2.85
C LYS A 198 23.58 4.29 3.11
N GLY A 199 23.54 4.69 4.38
CA GLY A 199 23.80 6.09 4.78
C GLY A 199 22.65 7.07 4.50
N ARG A 200 21.50 6.61 3.99
CA ARG A 200 20.31 7.45 3.84
C ARG A 200 19.83 7.95 5.20
N VAL A 201 19.31 9.18 5.22
CA VAL A 201 18.75 9.79 6.42
C VAL A 201 17.24 9.63 6.41
N VAL A 202 16.69 9.08 7.50
CA VAL A 202 15.25 9.05 7.75
C VAL A 202 14.88 10.31 8.54
N LYS A 203 13.97 11.13 8.00
CA LYS A 203 13.45 12.32 8.67
C LYS A 203 12.12 11.98 9.36
N ALA A 204 11.83 12.62 10.49
CA ALA A 204 10.54 12.51 11.18
C ALA A 204 9.85 13.88 11.23
N SER A 205 8.51 13.90 11.12
CA SER A 205 7.71 15.14 11.27
C SER A 205 7.29 15.43 12.71
N PHE A 206 7.88 14.73 13.68
CA PHE A 206 7.58 14.81 15.11
C PHE A 206 8.86 14.63 15.93
N ARG A 207 8.76 14.94 17.23
CA ARG A 207 9.75 14.60 18.24
C ARG A 207 9.18 13.47 19.10
N ALA A 208 10.01 12.48 19.42
CA ALA A 208 9.67 11.35 20.27
C ALA A 208 10.58 11.33 21.50
#